data_AF-A0A258BS62-F1
#
_entry.id   AF-A0A258BS62-F1
#
_cell.length_a   1.000
_cell.length_b   1.000
_cell.length_c   1.000
_cell.angle_alpha   90.00
_cell.angle_beta   90.00
_cell.angle_gamma   90.00
#
_symmetry.space_group_name_H-M   'P 1'
#
loop_
_entity.id
_entity.type
_entity.pdbx_description
1 polymer ?
#
loop_
_entity_poly.entity_id
_entity_poly.type
_entity_poly.pdbx_seq_one_letter_code
_entity_poly.pdbx_strand_id
1 'polypeptide(L)' 'DYVSLQLDDPTFQQPIRANLFQSPDDKSAWGLHWNRLPKRGERD' A
#
# COMPACT_ATOMS: atom_id res chain seq x y z
N ASP A 1 9.69 9.66 9.53
CA ASP A 1 8.99 8.53 10.17
C ASP A 1 8.32 7.62 9.15
N TYR A 2 7.92 6.41 9.54
CA TYR A 2 7.11 5.54 8.68
C TYR A 2 6.00 4.83 9.47
N VAL A 3 4.90 4.55 8.77
CA VAL A 3 3.75 3.81 9.31
C VAL A 3 3.43 2.68 8.34
N SER A 4 3.31 1.46 8.85
CA SER A 4 2.81 0.32 8.09
C SER A 4 1.30 0.19 8.26
N LEU A 5 0.59 -0.07 7.16
CA LEU A 5 -0.85 -0.21 7.14
C LEU A 5 -1.24 -1.46 6.36
N GLN A 6 -2.29 -2.12 6.82
CA GLN A 6 -2.94 -3.20 6.10
C GLN A 6 -4.37 -2.77 5.78
N LEU A 7 -4.71 -2.75 4.50
CA LEU A 7 -6.05 -2.49 4.01
C LEU A 7 -6.71 -3.84 3.76
N ASP A 8 -7.53 -4.28 4.71
CA ASP A 8 -8.44 -5.41 4.52
C ASP A 8 -9.82 -4.86 4.18
N ASP A 9 -10.19 -4.96 2.91
CA ASP A 9 -11.54 -4.65 2.46
C ASP A 9 -12.06 -5.87 1.70
N PRO A 10 -13.31 -6.30 1.92
CA PRO A 10 -13.89 -7.45 1.22
C PRO A 10 -13.96 -7.25 -0.31
N THR A 11 -13.84 -6.02 -0.82
CA THR A 11 -13.72 -5.73 -2.26
C THR A 11 -12.34 -6.03 -2.84
N PHE A 12 -11.30 -6.17 -2.00
CA PHE A 12 -9.98 -6.61 -2.42
C PHE A 12 -9.90 -8.13 -2.39
N GLN A 13 -9.37 -8.74 -3.45
CA GLN A 13 -9.16 -10.20 -3.49
C GLN A 13 -8.17 -10.70 -2.42
N GLN A 14 -7.35 -9.79 -1.90
CA GLN A 14 -6.40 -10.05 -0.83
C GLN A 14 -6.09 -8.73 -0.11
N PRO A 15 -5.78 -8.78 1.20
CA PRO A 15 -5.37 -7.60 1.94
C PRO A 15 -4.19 -6.89 1.28
N ILE A 16 -4.26 -5.57 1.15
CA ILE A 16 -3.19 -4.76 0.57
C ILE A 16 -2.29 -4.26 1.69
N ARG A 17 -0.99 -4.47 1.56
CA ARG A 17 0.01 -3.90 2.46
C ARG A 17 0.53 -2.60 1.87
N ALA A 18 0.39 -1.53 2.65
CA ALA A 18 0.85 -0.21 2.30
C ALA A 18 1.76 0.33 3.40
N ASN A 19 2.65 1.23 3.01
CA ASN A 19 3.53 1.93 3.94
C ASN A 19 3.47 3.42 3.61
N LEU A 20 3.25 4.23 4.63
CA LEU A 20 3.35 5.68 4.55
C LEU A 20 4.72 6.10 5.04
N PHE A 21 5.47 6.83 4.22
CA PHE A 21 6.75 7.43 4.60
C PHE A 21 6.57 8.94 4.69
N GLN A 22 6.86 9.51 5.85
CA GLN A 22 6.76 10.95 6.05
C GLN A 22 7.89 11.65 5.30
N SER A 23 7.55 12.72 4.59
CA SER A 23 8.53 13.47 3.80
C SER A 23 9.53 14.18 4.72
N PRO A 24 10.81 14.23 4.36
CA PRO A 24 11.82 14.92 5.16
C PRO A 24 11.63 16.45 5.17
N ASP A 25 11.09 17.00 4.07
CA ASP A 25 10.93 18.45 3.89
C ASP A 25 9.58 18.98 4.41
N ASP A 26 8.54 18.14 4.38
CA ASP A 26 7.20 18.49 4.85
C ASP A 26 6.62 17.34 5.69
N LYS A 27 6.51 17.58 7.00
CA LYS A 27 5.97 16.61 7.96
C LYS A 27 4.47 16.34 7.78
N SER A 28 3.76 17.19 7.04
CA SER A 28 2.35 16.95 6.68
C SER A 28 2.21 16.11 5.42
N ALA A 29 3.26 16.00 4.61
CA ALA A 29 3.28 15.23 3.38
C ALA A 29 3.76 13.79 3.63
N TRP A 30 2.98 12.82 3.12
CA TRP A 30 3.29 11.40 3.24
C TRP A 30 3.29 10.72 1.87
N GLY A 31 4.34 9.96 1.58
CA GLY A 31 4.41 9.08 0.41
C GLY A 31 3.77 7.73 0.71
N LEU A 32 2.72 7.36 -0.05
CA LEU A 32 2.07 6.05 0.03
C LEU A 32 2.74 5.05 -0.91
N HIS A 33 3.42 4.06 -0.33
CA HIS A 33 4.08 2.98 -1.07
C HIS A 33 3.36 1.66 -0.82
N TRP A 34 2.78 1.08 -1.86
CA TRP A 34 2.13 -0.23 -1.82
C TRP A 34 2.60 -1.12 -2.97
N ASN A 35 2.72 -2.42 -2.71
CA ASN A 35 2.99 -3.40 -3.75
C ASN A 35 1.67 -4.06 -4.13
N ARG A 36 1.13 -3.74 -5.31
CA ARG A 36 0.03 -4.53 -5.87
C ARG A 36 0.62 -5.83 -6.38
N LEU A 37 0.33 -6.93 -5.70
CA LEU A 37 0.62 -8.25 -6.25
C LEU A 37 -0.09 -8.36 -7.60
N PRO A 38 0.61 -8.69 -8.69
CA PRO A 38 -0.04 -8.89 -9.98
C PRO A 38 -1.11 -9.96 -9.78
N LYS A 39 -2.33 -9.70 -10.28
CA LYS A 39 -3.40 -10.70 -10.29
C LYS A 39 -2.80 -11.98 -10.85
N ARG A 40 -2.65 -13.01 -10.02
CA ARG A 40 -2.30 -14.36 -10.49
C ARG A 40 -3.58 -14.89 -11.16
N GLY A 41 -3.82 -14.46 -12.39
CA GLY A 41 -5.09 -14.67 -13.07
C GLY A 41 -5.10 -14.13 -14.49
N GLU A 42 -4.08 -14.45 -15.28
CA GLU A 42 -4.25 -14.71 -16.72
C GLU A 42 -3.10 -15.63 -17.15
N ARG A 43 -3.29 -16.93 -16.91
CA ARG A 43 -2.78 -17.92 -17.86
C ARG A 43 -3.88 -17.99 -18.93
N ASP A 44 -3.66 -17.31 -20.04
CA ASP A 44 -4.23 -17.69 -21.33
C ASP A 44 -3.13 -18.40 -22.12
#